data_AF-A0YV38-F1
#
_entry.id   AF-A0YV38-F1
#
_cell.length_a   1.000
_cell.length_b   1.000
_cell.length_c   1.000
_cell.angle_alpha   90.00
_cell.angle_beta   90.00
_cell.angle_gamma   90.00
#
_symmetry.space_group_name_H-M   'P 1'
#
loop_
_entity.id
_entity.type
_entity.pdbx_description
1 polymer ?
#
loop_
_entity_poly.entity_id
_entity_poly.type
_entity_poly.pdbx_seq_one_letter_code
_entity_poly.pdbx_strand_id
1 'polypeptide(L)'
;MKCPICETQHTENDIETCSVCGYDLTPYPPVLGGIPPDFLDKEKKRIAALKQVWQKSQAKVAEAEAKVEKLETEKAELNSQLSQSKSQNNSEVISQKETNADQSIFSRFKNVFLFAGYCLITILFIFISGQLITQNISHLLSQEKTGLQEVIESQSESIKQDLEKLTKTDETLLSQLKNYKTQVQDVTKSKIGKSPSVEDTKEVTITSKPTISSEPPKDSIPLISSSVIDFNKLKKFLEEQKWKEADAQTSNIMLALAGKEKDKYLDNGDILNFPCEDLQIIDHLWIKYSDGNFGFSVQSDIYRELAGTKASYRQLWEKFGNTVGWIDQGLWVGYNDLILDSRSKKGTLPVLLRYQSDSFRSSFFSRLQACKL
;
A
#
# COMPACT_ATOMS: atom_id res chain seq x y z
N MET A 1 -14.19 35.58 6.61
CA MET A 1 -15.39 34.74 6.34
C MET A 1 -15.38 33.47 7.20
N LYS A 2 -16.54 32.95 7.64
CA LYS A 2 -16.65 31.70 8.42
C LYS A 2 -17.10 30.56 7.51
N CYS A 3 -16.42 29.41 7.56
CA CYS A 3 -16.82 28.25 6.76
C CYS A 3 -18.19 27.72 7.22
N PRO A 4 -19.17 27.50 6.32
CA PRO A 4 -20.51 27.05 6.71
C PRO A 4 -20.56 25.59 7.16
N ILE A 5 -19.53 24.79 6.85
CA ILE A 5 -19.45 23.36 7.18
C ILE A 5 -18.73 23.13 8.51
N CYS A 6 -17.51 23.63 8.64
CA CYS A 6 -16.65 23.37 9.80
C CYS A 6 -16.49 24.56 10.76
N GLU A 7 -17.12 25.70 10.46
CA GLU A 7 -17.13 26.89 11.30
C GLU A 7 -15.78 27.57 11.54
N THR A 8 -14.73 27.12 10.85
CA THR A 8 -13.40 27.74 10.88
C THR A 8 -13.46 29.18 10.36
N GLN A 9 -12.79 30.09 11.09
CA GLN A 9 -12.65 31.48 10.68
C GLN A 9 -11.48 31.62 9.70
N HIS A 10 -11.72 32.35 8.61
CA HIS A 10 -10.72 32.72 7.62
C HIS A 10 -10.63 34.25 7.52
N THR A 11 -9.41 34.78 7.49
CA THR A 11 -9.12 36.21 7.21
C THR A 11 -9.19 36.44 5.70
N GLU A 12 -9.81 37.54 5.26
CA GLU A 12 -10.18 37.74 3.86
C GLU A 12 -9.01 38.21 2.98
N ASN A 13 -8.57 37.33 2.08
CA ASN A 13 -8.20 37.52 0.67
C ASN A 13 -7.53 36.21 0.21
N ASP A 14 -8.06 35.62 -0.88
CA ASP A 14 -7.50 34.48 -1.63
C ASP A 14 -7.58 33.06 -1.02
N ILE A 15 -8.67 32.72 -0.32
CA ILE A 15 -8.96 31.31 0.02
C ILE A 15 -10.21 30.86 -0.73
N GLU A 16 -10.03 30.20 -1.87
CA GLU A 16 -11.10 29.59 -2.66
C GLU A 16 -11.72 28.39 -1.94
N THR A 17 -10.96 27.67 -1.10
CA THR A 17 -11.43 26.48 -0.38
C THR A 17 -11.01 26.46 1.09
N CYS A 18 -11.90 26.07 1.99
CA CYS A 18 -11.62 25.93 3.41
C CYS A 18 -10.51 24.90 3.67
N SER A 19 -9.43 25.29 4.35
CA SER A 19 -8.30 24.42 4.69
C SER A 19 -8.64 23.25 5.63
N VAL A 20 -9.76 23.35 6.35
CA VAL A 20 -10.15 22.34 7.35
C VAL A 20 -11.05 21.27 6.73
N CYS A 21 -12.08 21.67 5.97
CA CYS A 21 -13.05 20.72 5.40
C CYS A 21 -13.08 20.66 3.87
N GLY A 22 -12.29 21.48 3.17
CA GLY A 22 -12.24 21.55 1.72
C GLY A 22 -13.45 22.24 1.05
N TYR A 23 -14.35 22.83 1.82
CA TYR A 23 -15.55 23.50 1.28
C TYR A 23 -15.19 24.76 0.47
N ASP A 24 -15.79 24.92 -0.70
CA ASP A 24 -15.62 26.09 -1.57
C ASP A 24 -16.20 27.36 -0.92
N LEU A 25 -15.34 28.34 -0.66
CA LEU A 25 -15.68 29.62 -0.04
C LEU A 25 -15.91 30.74 -1.07
N THR A 26 -15.83 30.44 -2.37
CA THR A 26 -16.03 31.45 -3.42
C THR A 26 -17.45 32.02 -3.38
N PRO A 27 -17.61 33.35 -3.27
CA PRO A 27 -18.93 33.97 -3.33
C PRO A 27 -19.55 33.77 -4.72
N TYR A 28 -20.87 33.55 -4.77
CA TYR A 28 -21.59 33.53 -6.05
C TYR A 28 -21.40 34.86 -6.79
N PRO A 29 -21.10 34.83 -8.09
CA PRO A 29 -20.96 36.04 -8.88
C PRO A 29 -22.29 36.80 -8.90
N PRO A 30 -22.28 38.14 -8.88
CA PRO A 30 -23.50 38.94 -8.86
C PRO A 30 -24.30 38.72 -10.17
N VAL A 31 -25.53 38.22 -10.05
CA VAL A 31 -26.44 37.97 -11.19
C VAL A 31 -27.49 39.07 -11.28
N LEU A 32 -27.65 39.69 -12.46
CA LEU A 32 -28.75 40.62 -12.76
C LEU A 32 -30.09 39.88 -12.69
N GLY A 33 -30.91 40.23 -11.69
CA GLY A 33 -32.20 39.58 -11.42
C GLY A 33 -32.28 38.79 -10.11
N GLY A 34 -31.17 38.68 -9.37
CA GLY A 34 -31.11 37.94 -8.09
C GLY A 34 -31.06 36.43 -8.27
N ILE A 35 -30.69 35.71 -7.21
CA ILE A 35 -30.66 34.24 -7.20
C ILE A 35 -32.08 33.72 -6.93
N PRO A 36 -32.62 32.80 -7.75
CA PRO A 36 -33.95 32.22 -7.52
C PRO A 36 -34.10 31.61 -6.11
N PRO A 37 -35.22 31.84 -5.39
CA PRO A 37 -35.42 31.34 -4.02
C PRO A 37 -35.30 29.81 -3.89
N ASP A 38 -35.81 29.07 -4.87
CA ASP A 38 -35.74 27.60 -4.90
C ASP A 38 -34.30 27.07 -4.92
N PHE A 39 -33.39 27.81 -5.56
CA PHE A 39 -31.97 27.47 -5.61
C PHE A 39 -31.32 27.65 -4.23
N LEU A 40 -31.62 28.77 -3.55
CA LEU A 40 -31.11 29.05 -2.21
C LEU A 40 -31.57 28.01 -1.19
N ASP A 41 -32.83 27.56 -1.27
CA ASP A 41 -33.35 26.53 -0.38
C ASP A 41 -32.76 25.15 -0.64
N LYS A 42 -32.49 24.81 -1.91
CA LYS A 42 -31.75 23.59 -2.25
C LYS A 42 -30.31 23.63 -1.75
N GLU A 43 -29.66 24.79 -1.83
CA GLU A 43 -28.29 24.97 -1.38
C GLU A 43 -28.16 24.94 0.15
N LYS A 44 -29.09 25.57 0.88
CA LYS A 44 -29.19 25.43 2.35
C LYS A 44 -29.31 23.97 2.77
N LYS A 45 -30.12 23.17 2.07
CA LYS A 45 -30.28 21.73 2.36
C LYS A 45 -28.98 20.96 2.11
N ARG A 46 -28.24 21.29 1.04
CA ARG A 46 -26.93 20.68 0.74
C ARG A 46 -25.90 21.01 1.81
N ILE A 47 -25.79 22.28 2.20
CA ILE A 47 -24.89 22.74 3.26
C ILE A 47 -25.23 22.04 4.59
N ALA A 48 -26.51 21.93 4.94
CA ALA A 48 -26.95 21.22 6.13
C ALA A 48 -26.55 19.72 6.11
N ALA A 49 -26.69 19.05 4.96
CA ALA A 49 -26.28 17.66 4.79
C ALA A 49 -24.75 17.50 4.92
N LEU A 50 -23.98 18.38 4.27
CA LEU A 50 -22.51 18.40 4.37
C LEU A 50 -22.04 18.63 5.81
N LYS A 51 -22.72 19.52 6.56
CA LYS A 51 -22.43 19.76 7.98
C LYS A 51 -22.67 18.50 8.83
N GLN A 52 -23.76 17.76 8.58
CA GLN A 52 -24.02 16.50 9.29
C GLN A 52 -22.96 15.44 8.98
N VAL A 53 -22.52 15.34 7.73
CA VAL A 53 -21.45 14.40 7.33
C VAL A 53 -20.15 14.77 8.03
N TRP A 54 -19.78 16.05 8.03
CA TRP A 54 -18.59 16.57 8.72
C TRP A 54 -18.62 16.29 10.23
N GLN A 55 -19.75 16.52 10.90
CA GLN A 55 -19.88 16.22 12.33
C GLN A 55 -19.71 14.72 12.61
N LYS A 56 -20.30 13.86 11.77
CA LYS A 56 -20.13 12.40 11.89
C LYS A 56 -18.69 11.95 11.65
N SER A 57 -17.96 12.58 10.73
CA SER A 57 -16.54 12.24 10.52
C SER A 57 -15.69 12.63 11.72
N GLN A 58 -15.93 13.80 12.32
CA GLN A 58 -15.22 14.23 13.53
C GLN A 58 -15.49 13.30 14.72
N ALA A 59 -16.73 12.83 14.90
CA ALA A 59 -17.05 11.83 15.93
C ALA A 59 -16.28 10.51 15.73
N LYS A 60 -16.09 10.07 14.49
CA LYS A 60 -15.30 8.86 14.18
C LYS A 60 -13.80 9.06 14.42
N VAL A 61 -13.27 10.24 14.15
CA VAL A 61 -11.87 10.58 14.44
C VAL A 61 -11.64 10.54 15.96
N ALA A 62 -12.52 11.17 16.75
CA ALA A 62 -12.44 11.12 18.21
C ALA A 62 -12.56 9.68 18.75
N GLU A 63 -13.42 8.83 18.17
CA GLU A 63 -13.51 7.41 18.53
C GLU A 63 -12.21 6.65 18.21
N ALA A 64 -11.58 6.94 17.07
CA ALA A 64 -10.32 6.32 16.68
C ALA A 64 -9.17 6.77 17.61
N GLU A 65 -9.09 8.06 17.94
CA GLU A 65 -8.11 8.61 18.88
C GLU A 65 -8.23 7.96 20.26
N ALA A 66 -9.45 7.81 20.79
CA ALA A 66 -9.68 7.14 22.07
C ALA A 66 -9.27 5.65 22.04
N LYS A 67 -9.41 4.97 20.89
CA LYS A 67 -8.92 3.60 20.73
C LYS A 67 -7.40 3.53 20.69
N VAL A 68 -6.74 4.49 20.05
CA VAL A 68 -5.27 4.57 20.01
C VAL A 68 -4.72 4.77 21.42
N GLU A 69 -5.27 5.70 22.19
CA GLU A 69 -4.87 5.93 23.59
C GLU A 69 -5.05 4.66 24.45
N LYS A 70 -6.17 3.94 24.27
CA LYS A 70 -6.39 2.66 24.95
C LYS A 70 -5.33 1.61 24.57
N LEU A 71 -4.98 1.49 23.29
CA LEU A 71 -3.96 0.54 22.85
C LEU A 71 -2.56 0.93 23.34
N GLU A 72 -2.26 2.22 23.44
CA GLU A 72 -0.99 2.70 24.00
C GLU A 72 -0.85 2.38 25.48
N THR A 73 -1.93 2.55 26.25
CA THR A 73 -1.95 2.18 27.68
C THR A 73 -1.82 0.68 27.87
N GLU A 74 -2.53 -0.14 27.08
CA GLU A 74 -2.41 -1.60 27.10
C GLU A 74 -0.99 -2.07 26.72
N LYS A 75 -0.36 -1.44 25.72
CA LYS A 75 1.02 -1.72 25.34
C LYS A 75 2.00 -1.37 26.47
N ALA A 76 1.80 -0.24 27.16
CA ALA A 76 2.65 0.15 28.28
C ALA A 76 2.53 -0.84 29.45
N GLU A 77 1.31 -1.29 29.75
CA GLU A 77 1.05 -2.29 30.79
C GLU A 77 1.68 -3.64 30.45
N LEU A 78 1.50 -4.13 29.21
CA LEU A 78 2.11 -5.40 28.77
C LEU A 78 3.64 -5.34 28.83
N ASN A 79 4.25 -4.21 28.47
CA ASN A 79 5.70 -4.01 28.59
C ASN A 79 6.16 -4.04 30.06
N SER A 80 5.39 -3.43 30.95
CA SER A 80 5.64 -3.48 32.39
C SER A 80 5.58 -4.93 32.91
N GLN A 81 4.52 -5.67 32.58
CA GLN A 81 4.36 -7.08 32.95
C GLN A 81 5.48 -7.96 32.40
N LEU A 82 5.90 -7.74 31.16
CA LEU A 82 7.04 -8.45 30.56
C LEU A 82 8.34 -8.18 31.32
N SER A 83 8.58 -6.94 31.75
CA SER A 83 9.75 -6.60 32.55
C SER A 83 9.72 -7.24 33.94
N GLN A 84 8.55 -7.29 34.57
CA GLN A 84 8.35 -7.94 35.87
C GLN A 84 8.55 -9.46 35.77
N SER A 85 7.97 -10.13 34.77
CA SER A 85 8.14 -11.57 34.55
C SER A 85 9.61 -11.95 34.30
N LYS A 86 10.35 -11.13 33.53
CA LYS A 86 11.81 -11.32 33.36
C LYS A 86 12.57 -11.23 34.68
N SER A 87 12.21 -10.29 35.56
CA SER A 87 12.84 -10.15 36.87
C SER A 87 12.47 -11.28 37.85
N GLN A 88 11.20 -11.70 37.86
CA GLN A 88 10.70 -12.77 38.70
C GLN A 88 11.32 -14.11 38.33
N ASN A 89 11.35 -14.47 37.04
CA ASN A 89 12.01 -15.69 36.56
C ASN A 89 13.49 -15.72 36.94
N ASN A 90 14.20 -14.59 36.85
CA ASN A 90 15.59 -14.51 37.29
C ASN A 90 15.72 -14.72 38.81
N SER A 91 14.86 -14.09 39.62
CA SER A 91 14.89 -14.22 41.08
C SER A 91 14.44 -15.61 41.58
N GLU A 92 13.46 -16.24 40.91
CA GLU A 92 12.93 -17.55 41.26
C GLU A 92 13.91 -18.66 40.88
N VAL A 93 14.62 -18.52 39.74
CA VAL A 93 15.72 -19.43 39.37
C VAL A 93 16.91 -19.29 40.33
N ILE A 94 17.18 -18.09 40.86
CA ILE A 94 18.23 -17.86 41.87
C ILE A 94 17.80 -18.44 43.23
N SER A 95 16.57 -18.16 43.68
CA SER A 95 16.02 -18.67 44.93
C SER A 95 15.83 -20.19 44.94
N GLN A 96 15.39 -20.79 43.83
CA GLN A 96 15.31 -22.25 43.68
C GLN A 96 16.69 -22.91 43.67
N LYS A 97 17.76 -22.21 43.25
CA LYS A 97 19.13 -22.72 43.36
C LYS A 97 19.71 -22.59 44.77
N GLU A 98 19.35 -21.55 45.51
CA GLU A 98 19.78 -21.34 46.90
C GLU A 98 19.04 -22.27 47.88
N THR A 99 17.73 -22.46 47.72
CA THR A 99 16.92 -23.35 48.58
C THR A 99 17.22 -24.83 48.36
N ASN A 100 17.53 -25.25 47.11
CA ASN A 100 18.00 -26.60 46.82
C ASN A 100 19.45 -26.85 47.27
N ALA A 101 20.24 -25.80 47.51
CA ALA A 101 21.58 -25.91 48.08
C ALA A 101 21.54 -26.01 49.62
N ASP A 102 20.65 -25.28 50.29
CA ASP A 102 20.60 -25.28 51.77
C ASP A 102 19.88 -26.50 52.38
N GLN A 103 18.90 -27.08 51.69
CA GLN A 103 18.09 -28.17 52.26
C GLN A 103 18.81 -29.55 52.27
N SER A 104 19.87 -29.74 51.46
CA SER A 104 20.65 -30.99 51.42
C SER A 104 21.91 -30.96 52.31
N ILE A 105 22.32 -29.77 52.78
CA ILE A 105 23.58 -29.57 53.51
C ILE A 105 23.38 -29.79 55.01
N PHE A 106 22.27 -29.33 55.60
CA PHE A 106 22.12 -29.31 57.07
C PHE A 106 21.82 -30.68 57.75
N SER A 107 21.37 -31.70 57.00
CA SER A 107 20.99 -33.00 57.57
C SER A 107 22.13 -34.04 57.63
N ARG A 108 23.28 -33.77 57.00
CA ARG A 108 24.40 -34.73 56.89
C ARG A 108 25.60 -34.51 57.82
N PHE A 109 25.61 -33.43 58.62
CA PHE A 109 26.81 -33.01 59.37
C PHE A 109 26.90 -33.43 60.85
N LYS A 110 26.06 -34.36 61.34
CA LYS A 110 26.10 -34.71 62.78
C LYS A 110 27.12 -35.79 63.20
N ASN A 111 27.74 -36.58 62.30
CA ASN A 111 28.41 -37.83 62.74
C ASN A 111 29.79 -38.23 62.15
N VAL A 112 30.49 -37.46 61.31
CA VAL A 112 31.69 -38.01 60.60
C VAL A 112 32.94 -37.16 60.74
N PHE A 113 33.58 -37.26 61.91
CA PHE A 113 34.80 -36.53 62.29
C PHE A 113 36.11 -37.35 62.09
N LEU A 114 36.14 -38.36 61.20
CA LEU A 114 37.28 -39.32 61.14
C LEU A 114 37.85 -39.69 59.75
N PHE A 115 37.38 -39.10 58.64
CA PHE A 115 37.80 -39.48 57.26
C PHE A 115 38.49 -38.35 56.45
N ALA A 116 39.25 -37.47 57.10
CA ALA A 116 39.65 -36.16 56.54
C ALA A 116 40.70 -36.16 55.39
N GLY A 117 41.48 -37.23 55.18
CA GLY A 117 42.57 -37.22 54.19
C GLY A 117 42.17 -37.53 52.74
N TYR A 118 41.30 -38.52 52.53
CA TYR A 118 40.87 -38.95 51.19
C TYR A 118 39.77 -38.06 50.59
N CYS A 119 39.01 -37.35 51.43
CA CYS A 119 37.95 -36.42 50.99
C CYS A 119 38.50 -35.11 50.40
N LEU A 120 39.65 -34.61 50.86
CA LEU A 120 40.17 -33.32 50.39
C LEU A 120 40.59 -33.36 48.92
N ILE A 121 41.17 -34.48 48.47
CA ILE A 121 41.63 -34.64 47.08
C ILE A 121 40.44 -34.78 46.12
N THR A 122 39.39 -35.52 46.49
CA THR A 122 38.20 -35.68 45.66
C THR A 122 37.32 -34.43 45.64
N ILE A 123 37.23 -33.70 46.76
CA ILE A 123 36.58 -32.39 46.82
C ILE A 123 37.35 -31.38 45.98
N LEU A 124 38.69 -31.33 46.04
CA LEU A 124 39.51 -30.50 45.15
C LEU A 124 39.32 -30.86 43.67
N PHE A 125 39.25 -32.16 43.33
CA PHE A 125 39.04 -32.58 41.94
C PHE A 125 37.64 -32.20 41.42
N ILE A 126 36.60 -32.37 42.24
CA ILE A 126 35.24 -31.94 41.92
C ILE A 126 35.18 -30.41 41.81
N PHE A 127 35.83 -29.67 42.71
CA PHE A 127 35.86 -28.20 42.68
C PHE A 127 36.61 -27.67 41.45
N ILE A 128 37.73 -28.28 41.08
CA ILE A 128 38.49 -27.94 39.87
C ILE A 128 37.69 -28.30 38.61
N SER A 129 37.05 -29.48 38.56
CA SER A 129 36.20 -29.86 37.43
C SER A 129 34.94 -28.97 37.31
N GLY A 130 34.35 -28.57 38.44
CA GLY A 130 33.21 -27.66 38.49
C GLY A 130 33.59 -26.24 38.04
N GLN A 131 34.73 -25.73 38.50
CA GLN A 131 35.29 -24.46 38.04
C GLN A 131 35.57 -24.48 36.53
N LEU A 132 36.15 -25.57 36.01
CA LEU A 132 36.46 -25.74 34.59
C LEU A 132 35.19 -25.80 33.72
N ILE A 133 34.15 -26.51 34.17
CA ILE A 133 32.86 -26.57 33.47
C ILE A 133 32.17 -25.19 33.49
N THR A 134 32.21 -24.48 34.62
CA THR A 134 31.59 -23.15 34.76
C THR A 134 32.29 -22.12 33.89
N GLN A 135 33.62 -22.18 33.79
CA GLN A 135 34.41 -21.34 32.89
C GLN A 135 34.08 -21.63 31.42
N ASN A 136 33.96 -22.90 31.04
CA ASN A 136 33.67 -23.28 29.66
C ASN A 136 32.26 -22.85 29.23
N ILE A 137 31.25 -23.00 30.10
CA ILE A 137 29.88 -22.55 29.83
C ILE A 137 29.80 -21.01 29.75
N SER A 138 30.48 -20.30 30.66
CA SER A 138 30.53 -18.84 30.65
C SER A 138 31.18 -18.30 29.37
N HIS A 139 32.23 -18.99 28.90
CA HIS A 139 32.90 -18.68 27.64
C HIS A 139 31.98 -18.91 26.44
N LEU A 140 31.27 -20.06 26.38
CA LEU A 140 30.33 -20.37 25.30
C LEU A 140 29.18 -19.35 25.23
N LEU A 141 28.59 -18.99 26.37
CA LEU A 141 27.54 -17.96 26.43
C LEU A 141 28.06 -16.58 26.04
N SER A 142 29.30 -16.24 26.40
CA SER A 142 29.95 -15.00 25.99
C SER A 142 30.22 -14.97 24.47
N GLN A 143 30.58 -16.11 23.89
CA GLN A 143 30.83 -16.26 22.46
C GLN A 143 29.54 -16.12 21.63
N GLU A 144 28.44 -16.73 22.09
CA GLU A 144 27.14 -16.61 21.42
C GLU A 144 26.59 -15.17 21.52
N LYS A 145 26.75 -14.53 22.69
CA LYS A 145 26.34 -13.14 22.90
C LYS A 145 27.12 -12.15 22.04
N THR A 146 28.42 -12.34 21.88
CA THR A 146 29.25 -11.48 21.02
C THR A 146 28.91 -11.66 19.55
N GLY A 147 28.66 -12.89 19.09
CA GLY A 147 28.18 -13.14 17.73
C GLY A 147 26.82 -12.50 17.45
N LEU A 148 25.87 -12.57 18.39
CA LEU A 148 24.57 -11.89 18.24
C LEU A 148 24.72 -10.36 18.20
N GLN A 149 25.61 -9.80 19.03
CA GLN A 149 25.87 -8.36 19.08
C GLN A 149 26.47 -7.84 17.76
N GLU A 150 27.41 -8.58 17.18
CA GLU A 150 28.05 -8.23 15.91
C GLU A 150 27.06 -8.24 14.73
N VAL A 151 26.15 -9.24 14.69
CA VAL A 151 25.07 -9.30 13.68
C VAL A 151 24.10 -8.12 13.82
N ILE A 152 23.73 -7.76 15.05
CA ILE A 152 22.83 -6.62 15.32
C ILE A 152 23.49 -5.30 14.89
N GLU A 153 24.78 -5.11 15.20
CA GLU A 153 25.53 -3.92 14.81
C GLU A 153 25.68 -3.82 13.29
N SER A 154 25.97 -4.94 12.62
CA SER A 154 26.03 -5.00 11.15
C SER A 154 24.69 -4.64 10.49
N GLN A 155 23.57 -5.17 11.02
CA GLN A 155 22.24 -4.85 10.50
C GLN A 155 21.86 -3.39 10.75
N SER A 156 22.19 -2.87 11.92
CA SER A 156 21.96 -1.46 12.29
C SER A 156 22.66 -0.50 11.32
N GLU A 157 23.92 -0.76 10.99
CA GLU A 157 24.68 0.09 10.07
C GLU A 157 24.15 0.00 8.62
N SER A 158 23.70 -1.18 8.18
CA SER A 158 23.03 -1.35 6.88
C SER A 158 21.74 -0.53 6.80
N ILE A 159 20.90 -0.59 7.84
CA ILE A 159 19.64 0.17 7.92
C ILE A 159 19.93 1.67 7.91
N LYS A 160 20.98 2.11 8.61
CA LYS A 160 21.38 3.51 8.65
C LYS A 160 21.86 4.02 7.29
N GLN A 161 22.62 3.22 6.54
CA GLN A 161 23.03 3.57 5.18
C GLN A 161 21.84 3.68 4.22
N ASP A 162 20.87 2.78 4.33
CA ASP A 162 19.68 2.82 3.48
C ASP A 162 18.76 4.00 3.83
N LEU A 163 18.65 4.35 5.12
CA LEU A 163 17.99 5.59 5.56
C LEU A 163 18.67 6.84 4.96
N GLU A 164 20.00 6.92 4.98
CA GLU A 164 20.74 8.07 4.44
C GLU A 164 20.59 8.20 2.91
N LYS A 165 20.50 7.07 2.18
CA LYS A 165 20.20 7.09 0.75
C LYS A 165 18.79 7.60 0.47
N LEU A 166 17.80 7.22 1.29
CA LEU A 166 16.43 7.69 1.16
C LEU A 166 16.33 9.20 1.43
N THR A 167 17.00 9.73 2.46
CA THR A 167 17.01 11.18 2.73
C THR A 167 17.68 11.99 1.62
N LYS A 168 18.82 11.52 1.07
CA LYS A 168 19.47 12.19 -0.08
C LYS A 168 18.60 12.20 -1.33
N THR A 169 17.83 11.13 -1.54
CA THR A 169 16.88 11.05 -2.66
C THR A 169 15.74 12.07 -2.48
N ASP A 170 15.23 12.23 -1.27
CA ASP A 170 14.16 13.18 -0.94
C ASP A 170 14.63 14.64 -1.09
N GLU A 171 15.84 14.98 -0.63
CA GLU A 171 16.44 16.30 -0.86
C GLU A 171 16.65 16.60 -2.35
N THR A 172 17.07 15.59 -3.13
CA THR A 172 17.26 15.72 -4.58
C THR A 172 15.92 15.99 -5.28
N LEU A 173 14.88 15.24 -4.91
CA LEU A 173 13.51 15.41 -5.43
C LEU A 173 12.94 16.78 -5.08
N LEU A 174 13.16 17.25 -3.85
CA LEU A 174 12.78 18.59 -3.40
C LEU A 174 13.51 19.69 -4.19
N SER A 175 14.79 19.50 -4.52
CA SER A 175 15.53 20.46 -5.36
C SER A 175 15.00 20.49 -6.81
N GLN A 176 14.64 19.33 -7.35
CA GLN A 176 14.07 19.20 -8.69
C GLN A 176 12.67 19.85 -8.75
N LEU A 177 11.85 19.66 -7.72
CA LEU A 177 10.54 20.31 -7.58
C LEU A 177 10.66 21.84 -7.49
N LYS A 178 11.66 22.36 -6.76
CA LYS A 178 11.92 23.80 -6.70
C LYS A 178 12.32 24.35 -8.07
N ASN A 179 13.21 23.67 -8.79
CA ASN A 179 13.66 24.09 -10.12
C ASN A 179 12.50 24.04 -11.14
N TYR A 180 11.68 22.97 -11.11
CA TYR A 180 10.48 22.88 -11.93
C TYR A 180 9.48 24.00 -11.64
N LYS A 181 9.27 24.34 -10.35
CA LYS A 181 8.41 25.46 -9.96
C LYS A 181 8.92 26.80 -10.50
N THR A 182 10.23 27.03 -10.49
CA THR A 182 10.85 28.23 -11.09
C THR A 182 10.66 28.26 -12.61
N GLN A 183 10.86 27.13 -13.30
CA GLN A 183 10.65 27.04 -14.75
C GLN A 183 9.19 27.28 -15.16
N VAL A 184 8.22 26.78 -14.39
CA VAL A 184 6.79 27.01 -14.65
C VAL A 184 6.41 28.48 -14.40
N GLN A 185 7.03 29.14 -13.42
CA GLN A 185 6.83 30.58 -13.14
C GLN A 185 7.43 31.49 -14.22
N ASP A 186 8.51 31.09 -14.88
CA ASP A 186 9.10 31.85 -15.99
C ASP A 186 8.32 31.66 -17.30
N VAL A 187 7.76 30.47 -17.54
CA VAL A 187 6.88 30.19 -18.70
C VAL A 187 5.54 30.94 -18.57
N THR A 188 5.00 31.11 -17.36
CA THR A 188 3.75 31.86 -17.14
C THR A 188 3.91 33.37 -17.28
N LYS A 189 5.12 33.92 -17.08
CA LYS A 189 5.42 35.34 -17.34
C LYS A 189 5.67 35.68 -18.81
N SER A 190 5.99 34.68 -19.64
CA SER A 190 6.35 34.87 -21.07
C SER A 190 5.16 34.74 -22.03
N LYS A 191 4.00 34.22 -21.59
CA LYS A 191 2.78 34.06 -22.41
C LYS A 191 1.66 35.06 -22.06
N ILE A 192 1.98 36.35 -22.12
CA ILE A 192 0.97 37.40 -22.38
C ILE A 192 1.48 38.21 -23.58
N GLY A 193 1.10 37.78 -24.78
CA GLY A 193 1.45 38.48 -26.00
C GLY A 193 1.32 37.64 -27.27
N LYS A 194 0.22 37.87 -27.99
CA LYS A 194 -0.04 37.54 -29.41
C LYS A 194 -0.39 36.09 -29.81
N SER A 195 -1.68 35.92 -30.11
CA SER A 195 -2.20 35.16 -31.27
C SER A 195 -1.62 35.76 -32.58
N PRO A 196 -1.40 35.01 -33.68
CA PRO A 196 -2.53 34.63 -34.54
C PRO A 196 -2.44 33.30 -35.33
N SER A 197 -3.64 32.86 -35.73
CA SER A 197 -4.05 32.33 -37.05
C SER A 197 -3.51 30.99 -37.59
N VAL A 198 -4.49 30.11 -37.80
CA VAL A 198 -4.50 28.91 -38.65
C VAL A 198 -4.71 29.31 -40.10
N GLU A 199 -3.95 28.73 -41.04
CA GLU A 199 -4.43 28.35 -42.37
C GLU A 199 -3.47 27.37 -43.09
N ASP A 200 -4.10 26.36 -43.68
CA ASP A 200 -3.82 25.74 -44.98
C ASP A 200 -2.85 24.54 -45.24
N THR A 201 -3.53 23.41 -45.55
CA THR A 201 -3.41 22.49 -46.69
C THR A 201 -2.07 21.81 -47.06
N LYS A 202 -2.03 20.46 -47.04
CA LYS A 202 -2.20 19.57 -48.23
C LYS A 202 -1.87 18.09 -47.98
N GLU A 203 -2.71 17.27 -48.60
CA GLU A 203 -2.71 15.84 -48.80
C GLU A 203 -1.70 15.41 -49.89
N VAL A 204 -0.97 14.30 -49.69
CA VAL A 204 -0.31 13.55 -50.77
C VAL A 204 -0.44 12.05 -50.50
N THR A 205 -1.23 11.40 -51.35
CA THR A 205 -1.32 9.96 -51.55
C THR A 205 -0.32 9.53 -52.62
N ILE A 206 0.55 8.55 -52.36
CA ILE A 206 1.05 7.63 -53.41
C ILE A 206 1.15 6.20 -52.86
N THR A 207 0.42 5.33 -53.56
CA THR A 207 0.35 3.87 -53.48
C THR A 207 1.56 3.21 -54.14
N SER A 208 2.14 2.18 -53.51
CA SER A 208 2.71 1.03 -54.24
C SER A 208 2.99 -0.19 -53.34
N LYS A 209 2.30 -1.29 -53.64
CA LYS A 209 2.56 -2.72 -53.33
C LYS A 209 2.67 -3.42 -54.72
N PRO A 210 3.39 -4.54 -55.02
CA PRO A 210 3.51 -5.82 -54.27
C PRO A 210 4.93 -6.46 -54.25
N THR A 211 5.27 -7.47 -53.41
CA THR A 211 5.00 -8.90 -53.67
C THR A 211 5.62 -9.81 -52.57
N ILE A 212 4.76 -10.67 -51.96
CA ILE A 212 4.88 -12.10 -51.54
C ILE A 212 6.01 -12.66 -50.62
N SER A 213 5.54 -13.51 -49.67
CA SER A 213 6.19 -14.55 -48.83
C SER A 213 6.98 -14.05 -47.61
N SER A 214 6.70 -14.42 -46.36
CA SER A 214 6.22 -15.71 -45.81
C SER A 214 5.28 -15.53 -44.59
N GLU A 215 4.34 -16.45 -44.42
CA GLU A 215 3.35 -16.51 -43.33
C GLU A 215 3.99 -16.87 -41.95
N PRO A 216 3.75 -16.10 -40.87
CA PRO A 216 4.06 -16.52 -39.49
C PRO A 216 2.82 -17.11 -38.79
N PRO A 217 3.00 -17.86 -37.69
CA PRO A 217 1.95 -18.69 -37.08
C PRO A 217 0.77 -17.88 -36.55
N LYS A 218 -0.43 -18.44 -36.72
CA LYS A 218 -1.76 -17.83 -36.55
C LYS A 218 -2.16 -17.38 -35.13
N ASP A 219 -1.20 -17.20 -34.22
CA ASP A 219 -1.44 -16.91 -32.79
C ASP A 219 -0.59 -15.75 -32.22
N SER A 220 0.09 -14.98 -33.06
CA SER A 220 0.86 -13.82 -32.60
C SER A 220 -0.07 -12.64 -32.31
N ILE A 221 -0.37 -12.43 -31.02
CA ILE A 221 -0.93 -11.17 -30.53
C ILE A 221 0.06 -10.05 -30.91
N PRO A 222 -0.36 -8.95 -31.56
CA PRO A 222 0.51 -7.81 -31.79
C PRO A 222 0.95 -7.22 -30.44
N LEU A 223 2.26 -7.29 -30.14
CA LEU A 223 2.84 -6.84 -28.87
C LEU A 223 3.35 -5.39 -28.92
N ILE A 224 3.05 -4.68 -30.00
CA ILE A 224 3.40 -3.28 -30.22
C ILE A 224 2.11 -2.57 -30.60
N SER A 225 1.60 -1.76 -29.69
CA SER A 225 0.48 -0.86 -29.93
C SER A 225 0.96 0.41 -30.63
N SER A 226 0.03 1.14 -31.25
CA SER A 226 0.24 2.52 -31.71
C SER A 226 0.83 3.47 -30.64
N SER A 227 0.70 3.10 -29.35
CA SER A 227 1.19 3.84 -28.18
C SER A 227 2.68 3.63 -27.84
N VAL A 228 3.46 2.88 -28.62
CA VAL A 228 4.92 2.60 -28.37
C VAL A 228 5.20 1.85 -27.05
N ILE A 229 4.17 1.28 -26.40
CA ILE A 229 4.34 0.47 -25.19
C ILE A 229 4.78 -0.95 -25.54
N ASP A 230 5.81 -1.43 -24.85
CA ASP A 230 6.30 -2.81 -24.94
C ASP A 230 5.60 -3.73 -23.93
N PHE A 231 4.80 -4.67 -24.45
CA PHE A 231 4.08 -5.66 -23.66
C PHE A 231 4.84 -6.97 -23.41
N ASN A 232 6.06 -7.14 -23.96
CA ASN A 232 6.81 -8.39 -23.85
C ASN A 232 7.10 -8.80 -22.41
N LYS A 233 7.38 -7.83 -21.54
CA LYS A 233 7.65 -8.10 -20.12
C LYS A 233 6.40 -8.65 -19.41
N LEU A 234 5.23 -8.07 -19.70
CA LEU A 234 3.95 -8.58 -19.18
C LEU A 234 3.68 -9.99 -19.69
N LYS A 235 3.79 -10.19 -21.01
CA LYS A 235 3.65 -11.51 -21.65
C LYS A 235 4.54 -12.56 -20.99
N LYS A 236 5.82 -12.26 -20.77
CA LYS A 236 6.76 -13.19 -20.15
C LYS A 236 6.34 -13.59 -18.74
N PHE A 237 5.93 -12.64 -17.91
CA PHE A 237 5.48 -12.96 -16.55
C PHE A 237 4.20 -13.81 -16.56
N LEU A 238 3.28 -13.54 -17.48
CA LEU A 238 2.06 -14.32 -17.64
C LEU A 238 2.35 -15.74 -18.14
N GLU A 239 3.24 -15.91 -19.12
CA GLU A 239 3.70 -17.22 -19.61
C GLU A 239 4.32 -18.08 -18.50
N GLU A 240 5.09 -17.44 -17.62
CA GLU A 240 5.73 -18.09 -16.47
C GLU A 240 4.80 -18.22 -15.25
N GLN A 241 3.53 -17.81 -15.37
CA GLN A 241 2.54 -17.78 -14.27
C GLN A 241 3.02 -17.02 -13.02
N LYS A 242 3.85 -16.00 -13.23
CA LYS A 242 4.34 -15.07 -12.20
C LYS A 242 3.31 -13.97 -11.96
N TRP A 243 2.20 -14.36 -11.31
CA TRP A 243 1.01 -13.54 -11.21
C TRP A 243 1.22 -12.18 -10.53
N LYS A 244 2.02 -12.12 -9.46
CA LYS A 244 2.29 -10.87 -8.74
C LYS A 244 3.13 -9.91 -9.59
N GLU A 245 4.11 -10.44 -10.30
CA GLU A 245 4.97 -9.67 -11.21
C GLU A 245 4.20 -9.21 -12.44
N ALA A 246 3.30 -10.04 -12.97
CA ALA A 246 2.40 -9.67 -14.06
C ALA A 246 1.41 -8.57 -13.65
N ASP A 247 0.83 -8.63 -12.46
CA ASP A 247 -0.07 -7.60 -11.93
C ASP A 247 0.66 -6.27 -11.69
N ALA A 248 1.86 -6.33 -11.10
CA ALA A 248 2.71 -5.16 -10.93
C ALA A 248 3.13 -4.55 -12.28
N GLN A 249 3.47 -5.39 -13.27
CA GLN A 249 3.80 -4.92 -14.61
C GLN A 249 2.58 -4.34 -15.32
N THR A 250 1.39 -4.89 -15.12
CA THR A 250 0.13 -4.32 -15.62
C THR A 250 -0.07 -2.93 -15.06
N SER A 251 0.09 -2.74 -13.75
CA SER A 251 0.00 -1.42 -13.11
C SER A 251 1.02 -0.42 -13.68
N ASN A 252 2.26 -0.85 -13.93
CA ASN A 252 3.29 -0.01 -14.54
C ASN A 252 2.93 0.41 -15.98
N ILE A 253 2.38 -0.51 -16.77
CA ILE A 253 1.90 -0.22 -18.13
C ILE A 253 0.75 0.79 -18.09
N MET A 254 -0.21 0.60 -17.19
CA MET A 254 -1.34 1.52 -17.03
C MET A 254 -0.87 2.93 -16.66
N LEU A 255 0.14 3.06 -15.80
CA LEU A 255 0.77 4.35 -15.51
C LEU A 255 1.47 4.95 -16.74
N ALA A 256 2.19 4.13 -17.53
CA ALA A 256 2.88 4.59 -18.73
C ALA A 256 1.92 5.09 -19.82
N LEU A 257 0.79 4.40 -20.01
CA LEU A 257 -0.24 4.82 -20.95
C LEU A 257 -0.84 6.20 -20.62
N ALA A 258 -0.83 6.59 -19.34
CA ALA A 258 -1.28 7.90 -18.89
C ALA A 258 -0.13 8.94 -18.76
N GLY A 259 1.12 8.55 -18.99
CA GLY A 259 2.29 9.41 -18.71
C GLY A 259 2.48 9.71 -17.22
N LYS A 260 2.09 8.78 -16.35
CA LYS A 260 2.03 8.89 -14.88
C LYS A 260 3.06 8.03 -14.16
N GLU A 261 4.13 7.61 -14.83
CA GLU A 261 5.13 6.69 -14.28
C GLU A 261 5.83 7.25 -13.05
N LYS A 262 5.93 8.58 -12.94
CA LYS A 262 6.51 9.28 -11.78
C LYS A 262 5.50 9.54 -10.66
N ASP A 263 4.26 9.83 -11.02
CA ASP A 263 3.19 10.18 -10.08
C ASP A 263 2.72 8.95 -9.29
N LYS A 264 2.83 7.75 -9.88
CA LYS A 264 2.45 6.46 -9.27
C LYS A 264 0.96 6.34 -8.88
N TYR A 265 0.12 7.25 -9.36
CA TYR A 265 -1.33 7.16 -9.26
C TYR A 265 -2.00 7.57 -10.58
N LEU A 266 -3.23 7.10 -10.78
CA LEU A 266 -4.10 7.45 -11.90
C LEU A 266 -5.31 8.18 -11.35
N ASP A 267 -5.75 9.24 -12.02
CA ASP A 267 -7.04 9.87 -11.74
C ASP A 267 -8.14 9.40 -12.71
N ASN A 268 -9.37 9.88 -12.50
CA ASN A 268 -10.50 9.50 -13.34
C ASN A 268 -10.32 9.97 -14.79
N GLY A 269 -9.68 11.12 -15.01
CA GLY A 269 -9.44 11.68 -16.33
C GLY A 269 -8.45 10.83 -17.11
N ASP A 270 -7.37 10.39 -16.47
CA ASP A 270 -6.38 9.49 -17.06
C ASP A 270 -7.04 8.22 -17.62
N ILE A 271 -7.91 7.60 -16.82
CA ILE A 271 -8.57 6.32 -17.15
C ILE A 271 -9.54 6.44 -18.30
N LEU A 272 -10.34 7.50 -18.31
CA LEU A 272 -11.34 7.71 -19.35
C LEU A 272 -10.70 7.88 -20.74
N ASN A 273 -9.40 8.18 -20.79
CA ASN A 273 -8.64 8.39 -22.01
C ASN A 273 -7.75 7.18 -22.41
N PHE A 274 -7.75 6.07 -21.66
CA PHE A 274 -6.87 4.94 -21.99
C PHE A 274 -7.13 4.35 -23.37
N PRO A 275 -6.13 4.19 -24.26
CA PRO A 275 -6.36 3.67 -25.60
C PRO A 275 -6.97 2.26 -25.55
N CYS A 276 -8.02 2.02 -26.35
CA CYS A 276 -8.70 0.72 -26.32
C CYS A 276 -7.83 -0.41 -26.85
N GLU A 277 -6.95 -0.12 -27.83
CA GLU A 277 -6.00 -1.10 -28.36
C GLU A 277 -5.10 -1.66 -27.24
N ASP A 278 -4.50 -0.78 -26.43
CA ASP A 278 -3.64 -1.18 -25.32
C ASP A 278 -4.40 -1.96 -24.22
N LEU A 279 -5.61 -1.53 -23.87
CA LEU A 279 -6.45 -2.26 -22.91
C LEU A 279 -6.82 -3.66 -23.40
N GLN A 280 -7.11 -3.79 -24.70
CA GLN A 280 -7.41 -5.08 -25.33
C GLN A 280 -6.18 -5.99 -25.37
N ILE A 281 -4.99 -5.45 -25.61
CA ILE A 281 -3.74 -6.24 -25.55
C ILE A 281 -3.51 -6.77 -24.13
N ILE A 282 -3.65 -5.91 -23.11
CA ILE A 282 -3.51 -6.32 -21.71
C ILE A 282 -4.51 -7.43 -21.40
N ASP A 283 -5.78 -7.22 -21.74
CA ASP A 283 -6.86 -8.17 -21.44
C ASP A 283 -6.64 -9.53 -22.14
N HIS A 284 -6.30 -9.52 -23.43
CA HIS A 284 -6.02 -10.74 -24.19
C HIS A 284 -4.84 -11.53 -23.62
N LEU A 285 -3.79 -10.85 -23.16
CA LEU A 285 -2.66 -11.52 -22.51
C LEU A 285 -3.10 -12.20 -21.20
N TRP A 286 -3.85 -11.50 -20.36
CA TRP A 286 -4.37 -12.08 -19.11
C TRP A 286 -5.26 -13.29 -19.37
N ILE A 287 -6.20 -13.19 -20.32
CA ILE A 287 -7.09 -14.30 -20.70
C ILE A 287 -6.30 -15.49 -21.21
N LYS A 288 -5.39 -15.26 -22.16
CA LYS A 288 -4.66 -16.33 -22.86
C LYS A 288 -3.85 -17.20 -21.90
N TYR A 289 -3.16 -16.58 -20.94
CA TYR A 289 -2.25 -17.30 -20.05
C TYR A 289 -2.88 -17.75 -18.73
N SER A 290 -4.12 -17.35 -18.45
CA SER A 290 -4.88 -17.78 -17.28
C SER A 290 -5.98 -18.79 -17.59
N ASP A 291 -6.01 -19.36 -18.80
CA ASP A 291 -7.09 -20.22 -19.29
C ASP A 291 -8.48 -19.53 -19.18
N GLY A 292 -8.51 -18.21 -19.44
CA GLY A 292 -9.72 -17.40 -19.37
C GLY A 292 -10.23 -17.07 -17.96
N ASN A 293 -9.41 -17.29 -16.93
CA ASN A 293 -9.79 -16.99 -15.54
C ASN A 293 -9.57 -15.54 -15.14
N PHE A 294 -8.59 -14.85 -15.73
CA PHE A 294 -8.19 -13.49 -15.38
C PHE A 294 -8.30 -12.55 -16.58
N GLY A 295 -8.49 -11.26 -16.30
CA GLY A 295 -8.69 -10.23 -17.32
C GLY A 295 -9.65 -9.14 -16.84
N PHE A 296 -9.54 -7.97 -17.46
CA PHE A 296 -10.47 -6.87 -17.24
C PHE A 296 -11.85 -7.15 -17.81
N SER A 297 -11.95 -7.85 -18.94
CA SER A 297 -13.25 -8.26 -19.50
C SER A 297 -13.93 -9.30 -18.62
N VAL A 298 -13.16 -10.23 -18.05
CA VAL A 298 -13.66 -11.18 -17.05
C VAL A 298 -14.24 -10.44 -15.84
N GLN A 299 -13.57 -9.40 -15.35
CA GLN A 299 -14.10 -8.55 -14.29
C GLN A 299 -15.32 -7.74 -14.75
N SER A 300 -15.33 -7.21 -15.97
CA SER A 300 -16.44 -6.48 -16.58
C SER A 300 -17.72 -7.31 -16.64
N ASP A 301 -17.59 -8.58 -17.05
CA ASP A 301 -18.69 -9.55 -17.11
C ASP A 301 -19.28 -9.81 -15.72
N ILE A 302 -18.43 -10.12 -14.73
CA ILE A 302 -18.85 -10.34 -13.34
C ILE A 302 -19.53 -9.09 -12.79
N TYR A 303 -18.97 -7.90 -13.03
CA TYR A 303 -19.56 -6.65 -12.56
C TYR A 303 -20.95 -6.43 -13.16
N ARG A 304 -21.10 -6.64 -14.47
CA ARG A 304 -22.37 -6.46 -15.19
C ARG A 304 -23.45 -7.43 -14.73
N GLU A 305 -23.09 -8.69 -14.50
CA GLU A 305 -24.02 -9.70 -13.94
C GLU A 305 -24.56 -9.28 -12.56
N LEU A 306 -23.70 -8.71 -11.72
CA LEU A 306 -24.08 -8.29 -10.37
C LEU A 306 -24.83 -6.94 -10.36
N ALA A 307 -24.49 -6.02 -11.28
CA ALA A 307 -25.07 -4.68 -11.38
C ALA A 307 -26.54 -4.67 -11.82
N GLY A 308 -27.02 -5.76 -12.43
CA GLY A 308 -28.44 -5.96 -12.77
C GLY A 308 -29.38 -6.11 -11.56
N THR A 309 -28.86 -6.04 -10.33
CA THR A 309 -29.64 -6.18 -9.09
C THR A 309 -29.98 -4.82 -8.48
N LYS A 310 -31.09 -4.70 -7.73
CA LYS A 310 -31.50 -3.45 -7.00
C LYS A 310 -30.59 -3.12 -5.79
N ALA A 311 -29.33 -3.54 -5.81
CA ALA A 311 -28.40 -3.35 -4.71
C ALA A 311 -27.83 -1.92 -4.69
N SER A 312 -27.50 -1.43 -3.49
CA SER A 312 -26.66 -0.24 -3.37
C SER A 312 -25.27 -0.51 -3.96
N TYR A 313 -24.56 0.54 -4.41
CA TYR A 313 -23.21 0.40 -4.95
C TYR A 313 -22.26 -0.33 -3.98
N ARG A 314 -22.34 -0.02 -2.68
CA ARG A 314 -21.52 -0.68 -1.65
C ARG A 314 -21.77 -2.19 -1.60
N GLN A 315 -23.04 -2.62 -1.59
CA GLN A 315 -23.39 -4.03 -1.59
C GLN A 315 -22.98 -4.73 -2.88
N LEU A 316 -23.11 -4.04 -4.03
CA LEU A 316 -22.63 -4.52 -5.31
C LEU A 316 -21.11 -4.78 -5.26
N TRP A 317 -20.35 -3.84 -4.71
CA TRP A 317 -18.89 -3.94 -4.62
C TRP A 317 -18.43 -5.01 -3.62
N GLU A 318 -19.11 -5.16 -2.49
CA GLU A 318 -18.86 -6.25 -1.54
C GLU A 318 -19.15 -7.63 -2.18
N LYS A 319 -20.26 -7.75 -2.94
CA LYS A 319 -20.54 -8.97 -3.71
C LYS A 319 -19.47 -9.24 -4.76
N PHE A 320 -19.09 -8.21 -5.52
CA PHE A 320 -18.04 -8.31 -6.53
C PHE A 320 -16.73 -8.80 -5.91
N GLY A 321 -16.27 -8.15 -4.83
CA GLY A 321 -15.07 -8.53 -4.11
C GLY A 321 -15.11 -9.97 -3.58
N ASN A 322 -16.26 -10.45 -3.13
CA ASN A 322 -16.42 -11.85 -2.73
C ASN A 322 -16.31 -12.81 -3.94
N THR A 323 -16.97 -12.47 -5.05
CA THR A 323 -16.97 -13.27 -6.29
C THR A 323 -15.56 -13.41 -6.86
N VAL A 324 -14.79 -12.32 -6.92
CA VAL A 324 -13.42 -12.33 -7.47
C VAL A 324 -12.35 -12.72 -6.44
N GLY A 325 -12.73 -13.02 -5.20
CA GLY A 325 -11.80 -13.52 -4.17
C GLY A 325 -10.93 -12.44 -3.51
N TRP A 326 -11.36 -11.19 -3.52
CA TRP A 326 -10.72 -10.08 -2.79
C TRP A 326 -11.19 -9.96 -1.34
N ILE A 327 -12.31 -10.63 -1.02
CA ILE A 327 -12.90 -10.73 0.31
C ILE A 327 -12.89 -12.19 0.74
N ASP A 328 -12.37 -12.46 1.93
CA ASP A 328 -12.45 -13.75 2.60
C ASP A 328 -13.04 -13.54 4.00
N GLN A 329 -14.00 -14.38 4.37
CA GLN A 329 -14.72 -14.30 5.66
C GLN A 329 -15.27 -12.89 6.00
N GLY A 330 -15.64 -12.10 4.98
CA GLY A 330 -16.18 -10.75 5.15
C GLY A 330 -15.12 -9.64 5.31
N LEU A 331 -13.83 -9.98 5.23
CA LEU A 331 -12.72 -9.04 5.33
C LEU A 331 -11.98 -8.90 3.99
N TRP A 332 -11.51 -7.67 3.71
CA TRP A 332 -10.68 -7.39 2.53
C TRP A 332 -9.26 -7.94 2.73
N VAL A 333 -8.88 -8.90 1.90
CA VAL A 333 -7.72 -9.78 2.10
C VAL A 333 -6.32 -9.15 1.98
N GLY A 334 -6.04 -7.86 1.78
CA GLY A 334 -4.64 -7.43 1.53
C GLY A 334 -4.01 -8.05 0.25
N TYR A 335 -3.00 -7.42 -0.35
CA TYR A 335 -2.47 -7.89 -1.64
C TYR A 335 -1.58 -9.13 -1.50
N ASN A 336 -0.76 -9.18 -0.45
CA ASN A 336 0.22 -10.25 -0.27
C ASN A 336 -0.42 -11.61 0.06
N ASP A 337 -1.62 -11.59 0.65
CA ASP A 337 -2.36 -12.76 1.11
C ASP A 337 -3.42 -13.25 0.10
N LEU A 338 -3.48 -12.64 -1.08
CA LEU A 338 -4.34 -13.15 -2.16
C LEU A 338 -3.91 -14.54 -2.58
N ILE A 339 -4.89 -15.42 -2.76
CA ILE A 339 -4.70 -16.76 -3.32
C ILE A 339 -4.53 -16.61 -4.84
N LEU A 340 -3.29 -16.75 -5.31
CA LEU A 340 -2.87 -16.61 -6.72
C LEU A 340 -2.31 -17.94 -7.27
N ASP A 341 -3.02 -19.04 -7.04
CA ASP A 341 -2.64 -20.38 -7.47
C ASP A 341 -3.84 -21.08 -8.13
N SER A 342 -3.80 -22.42 -8.26
CA SER A 342 -4.91 -23.19 -8.85
C SER A 342 -6.26 -23.02 -8.14
N ARG A 343 -6.30 -22.42 -6.94
CA ARG A 343 -7.51 -22.15 -6.15
C ARG A 343 -8.02 -20.71 -6.35
N SER A 344 -7.35 -19.89 -7.15
CA SER A 344 -7.80 -18.53 -7.44
C SER A 344 -9.20 -18.51 -8.02
N LYS A 345 -9.99 -17.49 -7.65
CA LYS A 345 -11.32 -17.30 -8.23
C LYS A 345 -11.20 -16.62 -9.59
N LYS A 346 -12.22 -16.83 -10.43
CA LYS A 346 -12.34 -16.11 -11.70
C LYS A 346 -12.41 -14.59 -11.44
N GLY A 347 -11.64 -13.81 -12.20
CA GLY A 347 -11.55 -12.36 -12.11
C GLY A 347 -10.67 -11.82 -10.98
N THR A 348 -9.93 -12.67 -10.24
CA THR A 348 -9.06 -12.18 -9.14
C THR A 348 -8.02 -11.17 -9.61
N LEU A 349 -7.50 -11.31 -10.83
CA LEU A 349 -6.49 -10.42 -11.41
C LEU A 349 -6.97 -9.80 -12.73
N PRO A 350 -6.49 -8.59 -13.07
CA PRO A 350 -5.60 -7.71 -12.29
C PRO A 350 -6.29 -6.99 -11.11
N VAL A 351 -5.57 -6.62 -10.04
CA VAL A 351 -6.18 -5.98 -8.85
C VAL A 351 -6.31 -4.45 -8.90
N LEU A 352 -6.12 -3.84 -10.08
CA LEU A 352 -6.09 -2.38 -10.26
C LEU A 352 -7.27 -1.65 -9.59
N LEU A 353 -8.47 -2.24 -9.62
CA LEU A 353 -9.71 -1.66 -9.10
C LEU A 353 -9.88 -1.75 -7.57
N ARG A 354 -9.08 -2.61 -6.91
CA ARG A 354 -9.35 -3.03 -5.53
C ARG A 354 -9.28 -1.87 -4.54
N TYR A 355 -8.24 -1.05 -4.61
CA TYR A 355 -7.97 0.03 -3.64
C TYR A 355 -8.45 1.41 -4.09
N GLN A 356 -9.30 1.46 -5.13
CA GLN A 356 -9.67 2.71 -5.77
C GLN A 356 -10.98 3.31 -5.24
N SER A 357 -11.26 4.57 -5.55
CA SER A 357 -12.52 5.19 -5.18
C SER A 357 -13.70 4.62 -5.98
N ASP A 358 -14.92 4.79 -5.48
CA ASP A 358 -16.14 4.37 -6.21
C ASP A 358 -16.27 5.08 -7.57
N SER A 359 -15.86 6.35 -7.62
CA SER A 359 -15.83 7.15 -8.84
C SER A 359 -14.80 6.63 -9.85
N PHE A 360 -13.62 6.22 -9.38
CA PHE A 360 -12.59 5.61 -10.21
C PHE A 360 -13.07 4.30 -10.81
N ARG A 361 -13.60 3.40 -9.98
CA ARG A 361 -14.10 2.09 -10.44
C ARG A 361 -15.19 2.26 -11.49
N SER A 362 -16.13 3.18 -11.25
CA SER A 362 -17.20 3.49 -12.20
C SER A 362 -16.64 4.02 -13.53
N SER A 363 -15.64 4.91 -13.48
CA SER A 363 -14.97 5.45 -14.67
C SER A 363 -14.23 4.37 -15.45
N PHE A 364 -13.55 3.46 -14.74
CA PHE A 364 -12.82 2.35 -15.35
C PHE A 364 -13.75 1.36 -16.03
N PHE A 365 -14.82 0.89 -15.36
CA PHE A 365 -15.80 0.00 -16.00
C PHE A 365 -16.50 0.66 -17.19
N SER A 366 -16.79 1.96 -17.10
CA SER A 366 -17.30 2.73 -18.25
C SER A 366 -16.32 2.73 -19.42
N ARG A 367 -15.01 2.89 -19.14
CA ARG A 367 -13.96 2.82 -20.17
C ARG A 367 -13.86 1.43 -20.79
N LEU A 368 -13.87 0.37 -19.97
CA LEU A 368 -13.85 -1.01 -20.46
C LEU A 368 -15.03 -1.26 -21.40
N GLN A 369 -16.23 -0.85 -21.00
CA GLN A 369 -17.43 -0.97 -21.83
C GLN A 369 -17.29 -0.21 -23.17
N ALA A 370 -16.76 1.02 -23.14
CA ALA A 370 -16.50 1.80 -24.36
C ALA A 370 -15.48 1.11 -25.29
N CYS A 371 -14.52 0.39 -24.71
CA CYS A 371 -13.53 -0.42 -25.43
C CYS A 371 -14.01 -1.84 -25.78
N LYS A 372 -15.29 -2.17 -25.49
CA LYS A 372 -15.91 -3.48 -25.72
C LYS A 372 -15.25 -4.63 -24.93
N LEU A 373 -14.83 -4.32 -23.70
CA LEU A 373 -14.30 -5.27 -22.72
C LEU A 373 -15.30 -5.54 -21.59
#